data_AF-A0A536T0Z9-F1
#
_entry.id   AF-A0A536T0Z9-F1
#
_cell.length_a   1.000
_cell.length_b   1.000
_cell.length_c   1.000
_cell.angle_alpha   90.00
_cell.angle_beta   90.00
_cell.angle_gamma   90.00
#
_symmetry.space_group_name_H-M   'P 1'
#
loop_
_entity.id
_entity.type
_entity.pdbx_description
1 polymer ?
#
loop_
_entity_poly.entity_id
_entity_poly.type
_entity_poly.pdbx_seq_one_letter_code
_entity_poly.pdbx_strand_id
1 'polypeptide(L)'
;MRATLAIVAGALLLAIALAISAPASLLDARLSAVSSGRLRIADAEGTLWNGSGELVLLPGGTRRALVWHIEAWPLLRGQVQGTITAE
;
A
#
# COMPACT_ATOMS: atom_id res chain seq x y z
N MET A 1 20.87 28.35 5.77
CA MET A 1 20.60 27.93 4.37
C MET A 1 21.12 26.52 4.06
N ARG A 2 22.44 26.23 4.20
CA ARG A 2 23.00 24.89 3.91
C ARG A 2 22.41 23.75 4.76
N ALA A 3 22.25 23.99 6.06
CA ALA A 3 21.66 23.00 6.98
C ALA A 3 20.19 22.72 6.66
N THR A 4 19.40 23.75 6.38
CA THR A 4 18.00 23.61 5.95
C THR A 4 17.88 22.79 4.68
N LEU A 5 18.77 23.04 3.71
CA LEU A 5 18.80 22.32 2.43
C LEU A 5 19.14 20.84 2.63
N ALA A 6 20.09 20.53 3.53
CA ALA A 6 20.43 19.16 3.90
C ALA A 6 19.28 18.44 4.61
N ILE A 7 18.56 19.13 5.51
CA ILE A 7 17.39 18.56 6.20
C ILE A 7 16.28 18.25 5.21
N VAL A 8 15.95 19.19 4.31
CA VAL A 8 14.92 18.99 3.29
C VAL A 8 15.30 17.84 2.35
N ALA A 9 16.54 17.79 1.88
CA ALA A 9 17.04 16.70 1.05
C ALA A 9 16.96 15.35 1.77
N GLY A 10 17.38 15.29 3.04
CA GLY A 10 17.29 14.08 3.85
C GLY A 10 15.86 13.61 4.07
N ALA A 11 14.94 14.53 4.38
CA ALA A 11 13.52 14.21 4.53
C ALA A 11 12.90 13.70 3.22
N LEU A 12 13.27 14.29 2.08
CA LEU A 12 12.81 13.86 0.77
C LEU A 12 13.28 12.44 0.44
N LEU A 13 14.58 12.16 0.66
CA LEU A 13 15.15 10.82 0.44
C LEU A 13 14.51 9.78 1.34
N LEU A 14 14.26 10.12 2.61
CA LEU A 14 13.56 9.24 3.54
C LEU A 14 12.12 8.95 3.09
N ALA A 15 11.39 9.97 2.62
CA ALA A 15 10.04 9.80 2.11
C ALA A 15 10.02 8.90 0.87
N ILE A 16 10.99 9.05 -0.04
CA ILE A 16 11.14 8.18 -1.22
C ILE A 16 11.45 6.74 -0.79
N ALA A 17 12.39 6.54 0.14
CA ALA A 17 12.72 5.22 0.65
C ALA A 17 11.50 4.52 1.26
N LEU A 18 10.75 5.23 2.10
CA LEU A 18 9.50 4.72 2.70
C LEU A 18 8.42 4.41 1.66
N ALA A 19 8.31 5.22 0.61
CA ALA A 19 7.38 4.95 -0.48
C ALA A 19 7.77 3.67 -1.24
N ILE A 20 9.05 3.47 -1.54
CA ILE A 20 9.55 2.28 -2.22
C ILE A 20 9.37 1.03 -1.34
N SER A 21 9.70 1.11 -0.05
CA SER A 21 9.61 0.00 0.90
C SER A 21 8.28 -0.06 1.67
N ALA A 22 7.23 0.58 1.16
CA ALA A 22 5.96 0.70 1.85
C ALA A 22 5.40 -0.70 2.17
N PRO A 23 5.18 -1.06 3.45
CA PRO A 23 4.71 -2.40 3.81
C PRO A 23 3.26 -2.61 3.40
N ALA A 24 2.91 -3.84 3.03
CA ALA A 24 1.56 -4.25 2.62
C ALA A 24 0.48 -3.94 3.69
N SER A 25 0.85 -3.95 4.97
CA SER A 25 -0.03 -3.63 6.10
C SER A 25 -0.61 -2.21 6.07
N LEU A 26 0.02 -1.26 5.36
CA LEU A 26 -0.55 0.07 5.14
C LEU A 26 -1.85 0.01 4.34
N LEU A 27 -1.99 -0.99 3.47
CA LEU A 27 -3.18 -1.20 2.67
C LEU A 27 -4.37 -1.62 3.55
N ASP A 28 -4.16 -2.44 4.59
CA ASP A 28 -5.21 -2.78 5.57
C ASP A 28 -5.73 -1.53 6.28
N ALA A 29 -4.83 -0.71 6.83
CA ALA A 29 -5.20 0.50 7.54
C ALA A 29 -5.98 1.49 6.64
N ARG A 30 -5.56 1.63 5.38
CA ARG A 30 -6.27 2.48 4.40
C ARG A 30 -7.61 1.91 4.00
N LEU A 31 -7.70 0.60 3.75
CA LEU A 31 -8.95 -0.03 3.36
C LEU A 31 -9.97 0.02 4.49
N SER A 32 -9.54 -0.22 5.72
CA SER A 32 -10.37 -0.07 6.92
C SER A 32 -10.90 1.37 7.05
N ALA A 33 -10.04 2.38 6.85
CA ALA A 33 -10.46 3.78 6.92
C ALA A 33 -11.50 4.15 5.83
N VAL A 34 -11.26 3.76 4.58
CA VAL A 34 -12.14 4.08 3.45
C VAL A 34 -13.46 3.31 3.51
N SER A 35 -13.43 2.07 3.99
CA SER A 35 -14.61 1.21 4.11
C SER A 35 -15.37 1.39 5.42
N SER A 36 -14.93 2.31 6.30
CA SER A 36 -15.47 2.46 7.66
C SER A 36 -15.43 1.14 8.47
N GLY A 37 -14.36 0.35 8.29
CA GLY A 37 -14.13 -0.92 8.96
C GLY A 37 -14.87 -2.13 8.37
N ARG A 38 -15.58 -1.97 7.25
CA ARG A 38 -16.31 -3.07 6.60
C ARG A 38 -15.41 -4.00 5.79
N LEU A 39 -14.27 -3.50 5.32
CA LEU A 39 -13.28 -4.26 4.56
C LEU A 39 -11.93 -4.16 5.27
N ARG A 40 -11.27 -5.31 5.41
CA ARG A 40 -9.94 -5.44 5.98
C ARG A 40 -9.09 -6.37 5.14
N ILE A 41 -7.77 -6.18 5.18
CA ILE A 41 -6.80 -7.12 4.61
C ILE A 41 -6.06 -7.77 5.77
N ALA A 42 -6.40 -9.02 6.06
CA ALA A 42 -5.68 -9.85 7.02
C ALA A 42 -4.43 -10.44 6.36
N ASP A 43 -3.43 -10.79 7.18
CA ASP A 43 -2.21 -11.49 6.74
C ASP A 43 -1.54 -10.85 5.52
N ALA A 44 -1.48 -9.52 5.51
CA ALA A 44 -0.87 -8.74 4.45
C ALA A 44 0.65 -8.90 4.47
N GLU A 45 1.19 -9.56 3.45
CA GLU A 45 2.62 -9.84 3.29
C GLU A 45 3.23 -9.05 2.12
N GLY A 46 4.52 -8.76 2.23
CA GLY A 46 5.27 -8.03 1.21
C GLY A 46 5.09 -6.52 1.29
N THR A 47 4.98 -5.88 0.12
CA THR A 47 4.94 -4.42 -0.02
C THR A 47 3.59 -3.95 -0.53
N LEU A 48 3.32 -2.64 -0.40
CA LEU A 48 2.18 -1.98 -1.02
C LEU A 48 2.15 -2.21 -2.53
N TRP A 49 3.32 -2.33 -3.16
CA TRP A 49 3.48 -2.55 -4.60
C TRP A 49 3.23 -3.99 -4.99
N ASN A 50 3.92 -4.91 -4.34
CA ASN A 50 3.82 -6.34 -4.61
C ASN A 50 3.59 -7.07 -3.30
N GLY A 51 2.39 -7.57 -3.13
CA GLY A 51 1.95 -8.17 -1.87
C GLY A 51 0.78 -9.11 -2.05
N SER A 52 0.49 -9.82 -0.98
CA SER A 52 -0.60 -10.77 -0.88
C SER A 52 -1.27 -10.64 0.48
N GLY A 53 -2.52 -11.07 0.58
CA GLY A 53 -3.25 -11.11 1.83
C GLY A 53 -4.67 -11.62 1.66
N GLU A 54 -5.41 -11.69 2.75
CA GLU A 54 -6.80 -12.11 2.75
C GLU A 54 -7.73 -10.90 2.90
N LEU A 55 -8.54 -10.64 1.89
CA LEU A 55 -9.61 -9.66 1.98
C LEU A 55 -10.75 -10.23 2.84
N VAL A 56 -11.03 -9.59 3.96
CA VAL A 56 -12.09 -9.95 4.90
C VAL A 56 -13.22 -8.93 4.84
N LEU A 57 -14.43 -9.38 4.53
CA LEU A 57 -15.63 -8.57 4.53
C LEU A 57 -16.40 -8.73 5.84
N LEU A 58 -16.67 -7.63 6.54
CA LEU A 58 -17.44 -7.59 7.79
C LEU A 58 -18.85 -7.03 7.57
N PRO A 59 -19.87 -7.51 8.31
CA PRO A 59 -19.79 -8.51 9.39
C PRO A 59 -19.89 -9.97 8.92
N GLY A 60 -19.95 -10.25 7.61
CA GLY A 60 -20.20 -11.58 7.06
C GLY A 60 -19.04 -12.58 7.14
N GLY A 61 -17.81 -12.12 7.43
CA GLY A 61 -16.63 -12.97 7.61
C GLY A 61 -16.10 -13.62 6.33
N THR A 62 -16.61 -13.25 5.15
CA THR A 62 -16.13 -13.78 3.87
C THR A 62 -14.67 -13.40 3.69
N ARG A 63 -13.82 -14.42 3.52
CA ARG A 63 -12.39 -14.26 3.24
C ARG A 63 -12.10 -14.62 1.79
N ARG A 64 -11.29 -13.81 1.13
CA ARG A 64 -10.82 -14.04 -0.24
C ARG A 64 -9.33 -13.80 -0.29
N ALA A 65 -8.57 -14.81 -0.73
CA ALA A 65 -7.15 -14.62 -1.00
C ALA A 65 -7.00 -13.61 -2.15
N LEU A 66 -6.16 -12.62 -1.94
CA LEU A 66 -5.90 -11.53 -2.87
C LEU A 66 -4.39 -11.39 -3.04
N VAL A 67 -3.94 -11.42 -4.29
CA VAL A 67 -2.57 -11.08 -4.66
C VAL A 67 -2.63 -9.85 -5.54
N TRP A 68 -1.78 -8.86 -5.27
CA TRP A 68 -1.74 -7.64 -6.05
C TRP A 68 -0.32 -7.28 -6.47
N HIS A 69 -0.24 -6.68 -7.64
CA HIS A 69 0.96 -6.11 -8.19
C HIS A 69 0.64 -4.74 -8.76
N ILE A 70 1.25 -3.68 -8.24
CA ILE A 70 1.04 -2.29 -8.64
C ILE A 70 2.38 -1.75 -9.12
N GLU A 71 2.39 -1.25 -10.35
CA GLU A 71 3.57 -0.60 -10.90
C GLU A 71 3.70 0.82 -10.34
N ALA A 72 4.84 1.14 -9.72
CA ALA A 72 5.08 2.47 -9.17
C ALA A 72 5.37 3.52 -10.27
N TRP A 73 5.96 3.11 -11.40
CA TRP A 73 6.41 4.02 -12.46
C TRP A 73 5.25 4.75 -13.17
N PRO A 74 4.14 4.08 -13.52
CA PRO A 74 2.98 4.74 -14.11
C PRO A 74 2.34 5.78 -13.16
N LEU A 75 2.49 5.64 -11.84
CA LEU A 75 1.95 6.61 -10.89
C LEU A 75 2.59 7.99 -11.03
N LEU A 76 3.87 8.05 -11.44
CA LEU A 76 4.55 9.31 -11.76
C LEU A 76 3.88 10.03 -12.94
N ARG A 77 3.19 9.30 -13.81
CA ARG A 77 2.39 9.83 -14.93
C ARG A 77 0.91 9.99 -14.57
N GLY A 78 0.54 9.83 -13.30
CA GLY A 78 -0.85 9.88 -12.85
C GLY A 78 -1.69 8.67 -13.28
N GLN A 79 -1.05 7.56 -13.67
CA GLN A 79 -1.72 6.33 -14.07
C GLN A 79 -1.52 5.25 -13.00
N VAL A 80 -2.60 4.60 -12.60
CA VAL A 80 -2.52 3.39 -11.79
C VAL A 80 -2.52 2.21 -12.74
N GLN A 81 -1.41 1.48 -12.81
CA GLN A 81 -1.33 0.22 -13.56
C GLN A 81 -0.91 -0.89 -12.60
N GLY A 82 -1.47 -2.06 -12.82
CA GLY A 82 -1.26 -3.21 -11.96
C GLY A 82 -2.27 -4.31 -12.23
N THR A 83 -2.07 -5.42 -11.55
CA THR A 83 -2.94 -6.58 -11.57
C THR A 83 -3.38 -6.92 -10.16
N ILE A 84 -4.61 -7.38 -10.04
CA ILE A 84 -5.18 -7.87 -8.79
C ILE A 84 -5.83 -9.21 -9.15
N THR A 85 -5.38 -10.27 -8.49
CA THR A 85 -5.89 -11.62 -8.67
C THR A 85 -6.55 -12.05 -7.36
N ALA A 86 -7.78 -12.53 -7.45
CA ALA A 86 -8.50 -13.09 -6.31
C ALA A 86 -8.83 -14.56 -6.60
N GLU A 87 -8.60 -15.44 -5.63
CA GLU A 87 -8.93 -16.87 -5.72
C GLU A 87 -10.28 -17.23 -5.06
#